data_AF-A0A1F3PN19-F1
#
_entry.id   AF-A0A1F3PN19-F1
#
_cell.length_a   1.000
_cell.length_b   1.000
_cell.length_c   1.000
_cell.angle_alpha   90.00
_cell.angle_beta   90.00
_cell.angle_gamma   90.00
#
_symmetry.space_group_name_H-M   'P 1'
#
loop_
_entity.id
_entity.type
_entity.pdbx_description
1 polymer ?
#
loop_
_entity_poly.entity_id
_entity_poly.type
_entity_poly.pdbx_seq_one_letter_code
_entity_poly.pdbx_strand_id
1 'polypeptide(L)'
;MKKILFLFFIFCNLITFSCNCRERDFNEEIKNSNLIFVGKVINLSIIKIDPKNKLEFNVPLYYKKVEFLIEKIYKGKRKCETIIIYTGLGNGDCGFNFIINTSYIVYCDKKNKDFNSNVFDKVRNFYYTSICNRTCLFNSSEEKLLNEKFFN
;
A
#
# COMPACT_ATOMS: atom_id res chain seq x y z
N MET A 1 -50.74 20.13 30.39
CA MET A 1 -49.94 18.91 30.12
C MET A 1 -49.46 18.96 28.67
N LYS A 2 -48.32 19.61 28.39
CA LYS A 2 -47.76 19.72 27.04
C LYS A 2 -46.70 18.64 26.85
N LYS A 3 -46.90 17.84 25.81
CA LYS A 3 -46.12 16.67 25.43
C LYS A 3 -44.65 17.08 25.23
N ILE A 4 -43.76 16.58 26.09
CA ILE A 4 -42.32 16.58 25.85
C ILE A 4 -42.10 15.65 24.64
N LEU A 5 -41.84 16.26 23.49
CA LEU A 5 -41.44 15.56 22.27
C LEU A 5 -40.01 15.06 22.52
N PHE A 6 -39.88 13.84 23.02
CA PHE A 6 -38.61 13.17 23.25
C PHE A 6 -37.96 12.95 21.89
N LEU A 7 -36.97 13.78 21.56
CA LEU A 7 -36.13 13.65 20.38
C LEU A 7 -35.25 12.40 20.58
N PHE A 8 -35.79 11.24 20.24
CA PHE A 8 -35.08 9.97 20.24
C PHE A 8 -34.05 10.02 19.10
N PHE A 9 -32.87 10.55 19.40
CA PHE A 9 -31.70 10.51 18.53
C PHE A 9 -31.34 9.03 18.35
N ILE A 10 -31.83 8.45 17.25
CA ILE A 10 -31.54 7.08 16.85
C ILE A 10 -30.03 7.00 16.62
N PHE A 11 -29.35 6.36 17.55
CA PHE A 11 -27.96 5.91 17.43
C PHE A 11 -27.91 4.83 16.34
N CYS A 12 -27.88 5.26 15.08
CA CYS A 12 -27.47 4.41 13.97
C CYS A 12 -25.97 4.11 14.15
N ASN A 13 -25.65 2.91 14.64
CA ASN A 13 -24.28 2.40 14.60
C ASN A 13 -23.86 2.25 13.13
N LEU A 14 -23.15 3.24 12.61
CA LEU A 14 -22.48 3.14 11.32
C LEU A 14 -21.32 2.15 11.50
N ILE A 15 -21.44 0.96 10.93
CA ILE A 15 -20.33 0.01 10.85
C ILE A 15 -19.31 0.61 9.88
N THR A 16 -18.24 1.20 10.41
CA THR A 16 -17.12 1.67 9.59
C THR A 16 -16.20 0.48 9.33
N PHE A 17 -16.05 0.10 8.06
CA PHE A 17 -15.06 -0.89 7.65
C PHE A 17 -13.69 -0.22 7.60
N SER A 18 -13.01 -0.16 8.75
CA SER A 18 -11.58 0.17 8.79
C SER A 18 -10.75 -1.02 8.32
N CYS A 19 -9.55 -0.76 7.82
CA CYS A 19 -8.56 -1.80 7.59
C CYS A 19 -8.19 -2.45 8.92
N ASN A 20 -8.58 -3.71 9.10
CA ASN A 20 -8.09 -4.52 10.22
C ASN A 20 -6.84 -5.28 9.76
N CYS A 21 -5.68 -4.64 9.89
CA CYS A 21 -4.42 -5.27 9.57
C CYS A 21 -4.06 -6.27 10.66
N ARG A 22 -3.86 -7.53 10.28
CA ARG A 22 -3.21 -8.49 11.18
C ARG A 22 -1.73 -8.13 11.27
N GLU A 23 -1.23 -7.96 12.49
CA GLU A 23 0.20 -7.80 12.73
C GLU A 23 0.94 -9.03 12.20
N ARG A 24 1.95 -8.80 11.36
CA ARG A 24 2.79 -9.85 10.78
C ARG A 24 4.16 -9.80 11.44
N ASP A 25 4.64 -10.97 11.86
CA ASP A 25 6.01 -11.11 12.33
C ASP A 25 7.00 -10.75 11.22
N PHE A 26 8.19 -10.29 11.62
CA PHE A 26 9.26 -9.90 10.70
C PHE A 26 9.59 -11.00 9.67
N ASN A 27 9.70 -12.26 10.11
CA ASN A 27 10.03 -13.36 9.19
C ASN A 27 8.87 -13.69 8.25
N GLU A 28 7.63 -13.56 8.73
CA GLU A 28 6.44 -13.76 7.91
C GLU A 28 6.35 -12.69 6.81
N GLU A 29 6.56 -11.43 7.16
CA GLU A 29 6.54 -10.34 6.16
C GLU A 29 7.67 -10.51 5.14
N ILE A 30 8.87 -10.89 5.58
CA ILE A 30 9.97 -11.20 4.66
C ILE A 30 9.59 -12.32 3.71
N LYS A 31 8.94 -13.38 4.19
CA LYS A 31 8.52 -14.51 3.35
C LYS A 31 7.52 -14.05 2.29
N ASN A 32 6.53 -13.25 2.68
CA ASN A 32 5.43 -12.81 1.81
C ASN A 32 5.89 -11.74 0.80
N SER A 33 6.83 -10.88 1.18
CA SER A 33 7.33 -9.81 0.32
C SER A 33 8.11 -10.36 -0.88
N ASN A 34 7.84 -9.82 -2.07
CA ASN A 34 8.63 -10.15 -3.27
C ASN A 34 9.79 -9.20 -3.51
N LEU A 35 9.72 -7.99 -2.95
CA LEU A 35 10.75 -6.97 -3.04
C LEU A 35 10.81 -6.20 -1.71
N ILE A 36 12.02 -6.02 -1.19
CA ILE A 36 12.31 -5.26 0.03
C ILE A 36 13.48 -4.33 -0.25
N PHE A 37 13.31 -3.04 -0.03
CA PHE A 37 14.32 -2.03 -0.33
C PHE A 37 14.21 -0.80 0.58
N VAL A 38 15.30 -0.05 0.65
CA VAL A 38 15.34 1.33 1.15
C VAL A 38 15.39 2.27 -0.04
N GLY A 39 14.54 3.29 -0.02
CA GLY A 39 14.59 4.31 -1.05
C GLY A 39 13.86 5.59 -0.67
N LYS A 40 14.22 6.66 -1.38
CA LYS A 40 13.62 7.99 -1.24
C LYS A 40 12.54 8.21 -2.27
N VAL A 41 11.37 8.69 -1.85
CA VAL A 41 10.28 9.04 -2.77
C VAL A 41 10.70 10.25 -3.60
N ILE A 42 10.77 10.09 -4.92
CA ILE A 42 11.13 11.16 -5.87
C ILE A 42 9.94 11.63 -6.72
N ASN A 43 8.88 10.82 -6.81
CA ASN A 43 7.65 11.22 -7.48
C ASN A 43 6.44 10.50 -6.87
N LEU A 44 5.32 11.20 -6.80
CA LEU A 44 4.04 10.69 -6.31
C LEU A 44 2.91 11.23 -7.18
N SER A 45 2.13 10.34 -7.75
CA SER A 45 1.00 10.69 -8.63
C SER A 45 -0.19 9.79 -8.37
N ILE A 46 -1.40 10.28 -8.63
CA ILE A 46 -2.61 9.46 -8.61
C ILE A 46 -2.86 9.00 -10.04
N ILE A 47 -3.08 7.70 -10.21
CA ILE A 47 -3.51 7.12 -11.48
C ILE A 47 -4.95 6.62 -11.36
N LYS A 48 -5.72 6.82 -12.44
CA LYS A 48 -7.07 6.31 -12.61
C LYS A 48 -7.02 5.01 -13.41
N ILE A 49 -7.79 4.03 -12.99
CA ILE A 49 -7.82 2.69 -13.56
C ILE A 49 -9.28 2.29 -13.82
N ASP A 50 -9.64 2.25 -15.10
CA ASP A 50 -11.00 1.89 -15.52
C ASP A 50 -11.15 0.34 -15.60
N PRO A 51 -12.20 -0.25 -15.00
CA PRO A 51 -12.44 -1.69 -15.05
C PRO A 51 -12.72 -2.19 -16.48
N LYS A 52 -12.30 -3.42 -16.78
CA LYS A 52 -12.45 -4.12 -18.07
C LYS A 52 -13.88 -4.60 -18.30
N ASN A 53 -14.50 -5.13 -17.25
CA ASN A 53 -15.85 -5.69 -17.33
C ASN A 53 -16.84 -4.72 -16.69
N LYS A 54 -17.77 -4.20 -17.50
CA LYS A 54 -18.85 -3.29 -17.10
C LYS A 54 -19.89 -3.92 -16.16
N LEU A 55 -19.67 -5.14 -15.67
CA LEU A 55 -20.74 -6.02 -15.21
C LEU A 55 -20.98 -6.04 -13.70
N GLU A 56 -20.10 -5.50 -12.86
CA GLU A 56 -20.41 -5.45 -11.41
C GLU A 56 -20.29 -4.05 -10.79
N PHE A 57 -19.26 -3.26 -11.09
CA PHE A 57 -19.21 -1.86 -10.65
C PHE A 57 -18.43 -1.02 -11.67
N ASN A 58 -19.13 -0.17 -12.43
CA ASN A 58 -18.55 0.79 -13.38
C ASN A 58 -17.84 1.97 -12.67
N VAL A 59 -17.17 1.70 -11.56
CA VAL A 59 -16.50 2.72 -10.77
C VAL A 59 -15.00 2.68 -11.09
N PRO A 60 -14.40 3.80 -11.48
CA PRO A 60 -12.97 3.85 -11.69
C PRO A 60 -12.23 3.65 -10.37
N LEU A 61 -11.17 2.85 -10.41
CA LEU A 61 -10.26 2.66 -9.29
C LEU A 61 -9.15 3.70 -9.34
N TYR A 62 -8.69 4.15 -8.18
CA TYR A 62 -7.62 5.12 -8.08
C TYR A 62 -6.51 4.57 -7.20
N TYR A 63 -5.26 4.77 -7.62
CA TYR A 63 -4.08 4.34 -6.88
C TYR A 63 -3.05 5.45 -6.84
N LYS A 64 -2.26 5.49 -5.77
CA LYS A 64 -1.01 6.23 -5.74
C LYS A 64 0.06 5.41 -6.46
N LYS A 65 0.64 5.99 -7.51
CA LYS A 65 1.87 5.54 -8.14
C LYS A 65 3.03 6.28 -7.48
N VAL A 66 3.96 5.53 -6.89
CA VAL A 66 5.07 6.07 -6.12
C VAL A 66 6.37 5.60 -6.74
N GLU A 67 7.24 6.55 -7.07
CA GLU A 67 8.55 6.29 -7.62
C GLU A 67 9.63 6.56 -6.57
N PHE A 68 10.50 5.59 -6.38
CA PHE A 68 11.60 5.63 -5.43
C PHE A 68 12.93 5.69 -6.14
N LEU A 69 13.84 6.56 -5.69
CA LEU A 69 15.26 6.42 -5.92
C LEU A 69 15.81 5.37 -4.95
N ILE A 70 16.49 4.34 -5.47
CA ILE A 70 16.91 3.19 -4.69
C ILE A 70 18.26 3.41 -4.02
N GLU A 71 18.24 3.41 -2.69
CA GLU A 71 19.41 3.50 -1.83
C GLU A 71 19.97 2.09 -1.57
N LYS A 72 19.12 1.11 -1.27
CA LYS A 72 19.55 -0.26 -0.93
C LYS A 72 18.46 -1.29 -1.23
N ILE A 73 18.83 -2.51 -1.67
CA ILE A 73 17.88 -3.62 -1.86
C ILE A 73 18.28 -4.79 -0.96
N TYR A 74 17.31 -5.33 -0.23
CA TYR A 74 17.48 -6.52 0.62
C TYR A 74 16.95 -7.79 -0.03
N LYS A 75 15.80 -7.70 -0.69
CA LYS A 75 15.16 -8.84 -1.36
C LYS A 75 14.65 -8.40 -2.72
N GLY A 76 14.86 -9.20 -3.76
CA GLY A 76 14.47 -8.88 -5.14
C GLY A 76 15.67 -8.48 -6.00
N LYS A 77 15.42 -8.05 -7.25
CA LYS A 77 16.48 -7.69 -8.21
C LYS A 77 16.47 -6.19 -8.48
N ARG A 78 17.63 -5.53 -8.36
CA ARG A 78 17.84 -4.16 -8.85
C ARG A 78 17.92 -4.19 -10.38
N LYS A 79 16.92 -3.64 -11.06
CA LYS A 79 16.94 -3.51 -12.53
C LYS A 79 17.28 -2.10 -12.99
N CYS A 80 16.88 -1.09 -12.22
CA CYS A 80 17.05 0.32 -12.49
C CYS A 80 17.46 1.05 -11.21
N GLU A 81 17.85 2.32 -11.33
CA GLU A 81 18.07 3.21 -10.19
C GLU A 81 16.77 3.61 -9.48
N THR A 82 15.64 3.52 -10.20
CA THR A 82 14.31 3.77 -9.64
C THR A 82 13.43 2.53 -9.63
N ILE A 83 12.51 2.47 -8.67
CA ILE A 83 11.44 1.47 -8.64
C ILE A 83 10.10 2.17 -8.47
N ILE A 84 9.13 1.72 -9.26
CA ILE A 84 7.74 2.15 -9.15
C ILE A 84 6.97 1.09 -8.38
N ILE A 85 6.24 1.53 -7.36
CA ILE A 85 5.25 0.72 -6.67
C ILE A 85 3.89 1.42 -6.69
N TYR A 86 2.86 0.69 -6.28
CA TYR A 86 1.50 1.19 -6.15
C TYR A 86 0.98 0.99 -4.74
N THR A 87 0.07 1.84 -4.33
CA THR A 87 -0.69 1.70 -3.08
C THR A 87 -2.06 2.37 -3.23
N GLY A 88 -3.00 2.05 -2.35
CA GLY A 88 -4.27 2.78 -2.26
C GLY A 88 -4.08 4.27 -1.99
N LEU A 89 -5.15 5.04 -2.08
CA LEU A 89 -5.16 6.46 -1.76
C LEU A 89 -5.02 6.75 -0.25
N GLY A 90 -5.34 5.79 0.61
CA GLY A 90 -5.58 5.99 2.04
C GLY A 90 -7.07 6.25 2.32
N ASN A 91 -7.39 6.61 3.57
CA ASN A 91 -8.76 6.99 4.00
C ASN A 91 -9.84 5.89 3.82
N GLY A 92 -9.45 4.62 3.98
CA GLY A 92 -10.40 3.49 3.98
C GLY A 92 -10.03 2.36 3.01
N ASP A 93 -9.11 2.58 2.07
CA ASP A 93 -8.67 1.56 1.10
C ASP A 93 -7.31 0.89 1.44
N CYS A 94 -6.83 1.11 2.66
CA CYS A 94 -5.57 0.61 3.19
C CYS A 94 -4.31 1.11 2.46
N GLY A 95 -4.40 2.21 1.71
CA GLY A 95 -3.25 2.85 1.08
C GLY A 95 -2.23 3.40 2.06
N PHE A 96 -0.94 3.21 1.75
CA PHE A 96 0.17 3.77 2.52
C PHE A 96 0.41 5.23 2.13
N ASN A 97 0.58 6.09 3.13
CA ASN A 97 0.75 7.54 2.93
C ASN A 97 2.23 7.92 2.81
N PHE A 98 2.73 7.88 1.59
CA PHE A 98 4.09 8.35 1.27
C PHE A 98 4.18 9.87 1.19
N ILE A 99 5.34 10.39 1.57
CA ILE A 99 5.69 11.81 1.51
C ILE A 99 6.85 11.98 0.53
N ILE A 100 6.74 12.95 -0.38
CA ILE A 100 7.80 13.29 -1.33
C ILE A 100 9.10 13.65 -0.57
N ASN A 101 10.26 13.33 -1.14
CA ASN A 101 11.57 13.57 -0.55
C ASN A 101 11.83 12.89 0.81
N THR A 102 11.06 11.85 1.16
CA THR A 102 11.25 11.08 2.39
C THR A 102 11.70 9.65 2.07
N SER A 103 12.60 9.11 2.88
CA SER A 103 13.12 7.73 2.74
C SER A 103 12.31 6.74 3.57
N TYR A 104 12.09 5.56 2.99
CA TYR A 104 11.26 4.50 3.55
C TYR A 104 11.96 3.15 3.41
N ILE A 105 11.65 2.24 4.34
CA ILE A 105 11.89 0.81 4.17
C ILE A 105 10.58 0.23 3.64
N VAL A 106 10.62 -0.31 2.44
CA VAL A 106 9.42 -0.73 1.70
C VAL A 106 9.38 -2.25 1.59
N TYR A 107 8.28 -2.83 2.09
CA TYR A 107 7.91 -4.23 1.93
C TYR A 107 6.78 -4.29 0.89
N CYS A 108 7.05 -4.93 -0.24
CA CYS A 108 6.07 -4.98 -1.31
C CYS A 108 5.91 -6.36 -1.93
N ASP A 109 4.64 -6.66 -2.19
CA ASP A 109 4.20 -7.89 -2.80
C ASP A 109 4.01 -7.65 -4.30
N LYS A 110 4.32 -8.65 -5.09
CA LYS A 110 4.07 -8.66 -6.52
C LYS A 110 2.61 -9.05 -6.74
N LYS A 111 1.82 -8.15 -7.31
CA LYS A 111 0.43 -8.42 -7.65
C LYS A 111 0.32 -8.77 -9.14
N ASN A 112 -0.42 -9.84 -9.41
CA ASN A 112 -0.76 -10.28 -10.74
C ASN A 112 -2.27 -10.15 -10.94
N LYS A 113 -2.66 -9.49 -12.03
CA LYS A 113 -3.89 -9.71 -12.83
C LYS A 113 -5.28 -9.80 -12.17
N ASP A 114 -5.46 -9.54 -10.88
CA ASP A 114 -6.80 -9.64 -10.27
C ASP A 114 -7.60 -8.32 -10.26
N PHE A 115 -6.99 -7.21 -10.68
CA PHE A 115 -7.75 -6.01 -10.99
C PHE A 115 -8.19 -6.10 -12.45
N ASN A 116 -9.41 -6.64 -12.68
CA ASN A 116 -10.12 -6.65 -13.98
C ASN A 116 -10.21 -5.22 -14.56
N SER A 117 -9.12 -4.66 -15.06
CA SER A 117 -9.00 -3.24 -15.40
C SER A 117 -7.93 -2.98 -16.46
N ASN A 118 -8.20 -1.98 -17.31
CA ASN A 118 -7.48 -1.73 -18.55
C ASN A 118 -6.04 -1.22 -18.33
N VAL A 119 -5.68 -0.81 -17.12
CA VAL A 119 -4.34 -0.23 -16.82
C VAL A 119 -3.33 -1.31 -16.45
N PHE A 120 -3.72 -2.33 -15.69
CA PHE A 120 -2.82 -3.40 -15.27
C PHE A 120 -2.60 -4.49 -16.33
N ASP A 121 -3.33 -4.45 -17.44
CA ASP A 121 -3.04 -5.30 -18.59
C ASP A 121 -1.71 -4.96 -19.27
N LYS A 122 -1.33 -3.67 -19.25
CA LYS A 122 -0.03 -3.22 -19.78
C LYS A 122 1.08 -3.35 -18.74
N VAL A 123 0.75 -3.25 -17.45
CA VAL A 123 1.70 -3.46 -16.34
C VAL A 123 1.57 -4.91 -15.84
N ARG A 124 2.03 -5.86 -16.64
CA ARG A 124 2.22 -7.23 -16.17
C ARG A 124 3.18 -7.20 -14.98
N ASN A 125 2.73 -7.64 -13.81
CA ASN A 125 3.50 -7.71 -12.57
C ASN A 125 3.87 -6.33 -12.00
N PHE A 126 3.05 -5.78 -11.10
CA PHE A 126 3.41 -4.57 -10.37
C PHE A 126 3.67 -4.87 -8.89
N TYR A 127 4.48 -4.03 -8.25
CA TYR A 127 4.73 -4.08 -6.81
C TYR A 127 3.69 -3.24 -6.09
N TYR A 128 3.11 -3.79 -5.03
CA TYR A 128 2.09 -3.14 -4.22
C TYR A 128 2.48 -3.19 -2.74
N THR A 129 2.15 -2.11 -2.02
CA THR A 129 2.24 -2.08 -0.56
C THR A 129 1.00 -1.39 0.02
N SER A 130 0.76 -1.61 1.31
CA SER A 130 -0.38 -1.08 2.06
C SER A 130 0.04 -0.77 3.49
N ILE A 131 -0.84 -0.15 4.27
CA ILE A 131 -0.63 0.01 5.72
C ILE A 131 -0.60 -1.32 6.49
N CYS A 132 -1.03 -2.43 5.87
CA CYS A 132 -0.96 -3.75 6.47
C CYS A 132 0.35 -4.48 6.17
N ASN A 133 1.18 -3.93 5.29
CA ASN A 133 2.56 -4.37 5.14
C ASN A 133 3.43 -3.71 6.21
N ARG A 134 4.63 -4.25 6.41
CA ARG A 134 5.60 -3.70 7.37
C ARG A 134 6.38 -2.49 6.82
N THR A 135 5.91 -1.92 5.71
CA THR A 135 6.46 -0.68 5.13
C THR A 135 6.42 0.43 6.16
N CYS A 136 7.53 1.14 6.33
CA CYS A 136 7.65 2.18 7.34
C CYS A 136 8.60 3.28 6.90
N LEU A 137 8.54 4.42 7.60
CA LEU A 137 9.59 5.44 7.51
C LEU A 137 10.93 4.80 7.82
N PHE A 138 11.97 5.25 7.12
CA PHE A 138 13.30 4.76 7.39
C PHE A 138 13.65 4.94 8.86
N ASN A 139 14.07 3.86 9.50
CA ASN A 139 14.52 3.85 10.88
C ASN A 139 15.60 2.77 11.05
N SER A 140 16.62 3.08 11.85
CA SER A 140 17.79 2.23 12.01
C SER A 140 17.50 0.89 12.68
N SER A 141 16.44 0.81 13.49
CA SER A 141 16.04 -0.44 14.17
C SER A 141 15.56 -1.48 13.16
N GLU A 142 14.68 -1.09 12.24
CA GLU A 142 14.20 -1.96 11.16
C GLU A 142 15.34 -2.32 10.19
N GLU A 143 16.18 -1.35 9.86
CA GLU A 143 17.32 -1.60 8.98
C GLU A 143 18.30 -2.62 9.58
N LYS A 144 18.52 -2.55 10.90
CA LYS A 144 19.37 -3.50 11.61
C LYS A 144 18.84 -4.93 11.49
N LEU A 145 17.53 -5.15 11.68
CA LEU A 145 16.90 -6.46 11.53
C LEU A 145 17.09 -7.02 10.11
N LEU A 146 16.93 -6.16 9.10
CA LEU A 146 17.17 -6.55 7.71
C LEU A 146 18.65 -6.87 7.43
N ASN A 147 19.58 -6.09 7.98
CA ASN A 147 21.01 -6.38 7.84
C ASN A 147 21.38 -7.73 8.46
N GLU A 148 20.89 -8.01 9.67
CA GLU A 148 21.09 -9.30 10.35
C GLU A 148 20.49 -10.47 9.58
N LYS A 149 19.39 -10.26 8.84
CA LYS A 149 18.73 -11.33 8.08
C LYS A 149 19.40 -11.65 6.73
N PHE A 150 19.98 -10.66 6.07
CA PHE A 150 20.42 -10.79 4.67
C PHE A 150 21.94 -10.74 4.48
N PHE A 151 22.71 -10.25 5.46
CA PHE A 151 24.15 -10.03 5.32
C PHE A 151 24.99 -10.61 6.46
N ASN A 152 24.38 -11.14 7.52
CA ASN A 152 25.03 -11.98 8.52
C ASN A 152 24.75 -13.45 8.21
#